data_AF-A0A9Q6IE11-F1
#
_entry.id   AF-A0A9Q6IE11-F1
#
_cell.length_a   1.000
_cell.length_b   1.000
_cell.length_c   1.000
_cell.angle_alpha   90.00
_cell.angle_beta   90.00
_cell.angle_gamma   90.00
#
_symmetry.space_group_name_H-M   'P 1'
#
loop_
_entity.id
_entity.type
_entity.pdbx_description
1 polymer ?
#
loop_
_entity_poly.entity_id
_entity_poly.type
_entity_poly.pdbx_seq_one_letter_code
_entity_poly.pdbx_strand_id
1 'polypeptide(L)' 'MTKVQVRATQEILYVCQECESLWLTAEVMATEPFNCFTSYMEELGLPPLWSSLYVLEPEKITGRQARKYLRSVGSI' A
#
# COMPACT_ATOMS: atom_id res chain seq x y z
N MET A 1 -4.22 -3.72 -5.43
CA MET A 1 -4.16 -3.84 -3.97
C MET A 1 -2.78 -4.25 -3.44
N THR A 2 -2.11 -3.30 -2.83
CA THR A 2 -0.80 -3.48 -2.18
C THR A 2 -0.99 -3.42 -0.67
N LYS A 3 -0.45 -4.41 0.04
CA LYS A 3 -0.36 -4.37 1.50
C LYS A 3 0.80 -3.48 1.89
N VAL A 4 0.50 -2.43 2.63
CA VAL A 4 1.46 -1.44 3.11
C VAL A 4 1.40 -1.35 4.63
N GLN A 5 2.44 -0.82 5.23
CA GLN A 5 2.50 -0.52 6.64
C GLN A 5 2.94 0.93 6.83
N VAL A 6 2.22 1.71 7.61
CA VAL A 6 2.60 3.11 7.88
C VAL A 6 3.87 3.12 8.72
N ARG A 7 4.88 3.88 8.30
CA ARG A 7 6.16 3.94 9.04
C ARG A 7 6.00 4.57 10.42
N ALA A 8 5.15 5.59 10.52
CA ALA A 8 4.96 6.36 11.75
C ALA A 8 4.15 5.61 12.82
N THR A 9 3.06 4.94 12.42
CA THR A 9 2.14 4.26 13.36
C THR A 9 2.34 2.75 13.41
N GLN A 10 3.11 2.18 12.47
CA GLN A 10 3.25 0.73 12.24
C GLN A 10 1.93 0.03 11.89
N GLU A 11 0.88 0.77 11.52
CA GLU A 11 -0.40 0.21 11.13
C GLU A 11 -0.35 -0.43 9.74
N ILE A 12 -0.98 -1.60 9.60
CA ILE A 12 -1.10 -2.31 8.34
C ILE A 12 -2.31 -1.78 7.59
N LEU A 13 -2.12 -1.41 6.33
CA LEU A 13 -3.17 -0.90 5.45
C LEU A 13 -3.11 -1.62 4.11
N TYR A 14 -4.20 -1.58 3.39
CA TYR A 14 -4.27 -2.07 2.03
C TYR A 14 -4.65 -0.90 1.14
N VAL A 15 -3.79 -0.59 0.18
CA VAL A 15 -3.97 0.57 -0.69
C VAL A 15 -3.93 0.13 -2.14
N CYS A 16 -4.88 0.61 -2.94
CA CYS A 16 -4.84 0.47 -4.39
C CYS A 16 -4.00 1.60 -4.99
N GLN A 17 -2.98 1.27 -5.79
CA GLN A 17 -2.15 2.30 -6.46
C GLN A 17 -2.90 3.04 -7.57
N GLU A 18 -3.87 2.39 -8.22
CA GLU A 18 -4.59 2.99 -9.35
C GLU A 18 -5.74 3.90 -8.90
N CYS A 19 -6.42 3.52 -7.81
CA CYS A 19 -7.64 4.19 -7.35
C CYS A 19 -7.47 5.01 -6.07
N GLU A 20 -6.27 4.97 -5.46
CA GLU A 20 -5.96 5.58 -4.14
C GLU A 20 -6.88 5.15 -3.00
N SER A 21 -7.68 4.12 -3.22
CA SER A 21 -8.58 3.53 -2.25
C SER A 21 -7.79 2.83 -1.14
N LEU A 22 -8.22 3.03 0.10
CA LEU A 22 -7.60 2.50 1.30
C LEU A 22 -8.59 1.65 2.10
N TRP A 23 -8.09 0.54 2.61
CA TRP A 23 -8.79 -0.39 3.47
C TRP A 23 -7.93 -0.70 4.70
N LEU A 24 -8.56 -0.68 5.88
CA LEU A 24 -7.87 -0.91 7.15
C LEU A 24 -7.63 -2.40 7.43
N THR A 25 -8.49 -3.29 6.96
CA THR A 25 -8.38 -4.73 7.18
C THR A 25 -8.69 -5.51 5.91
N ALA A 26 -8.17 -6.74 5.84
CA ALA A 26 -8.41 -7.64 4.70
C ALA A 26 -9.90 -8.03 4.57
N GLU A 27 -10.64 -8.03 5.67
CA GLU A 27 -12.06 -8.38 5.70
C GLU A 27 -12.92 -7.33 4.99
N VAL A 28 -12.61 -6.04 5.18
CA VAL A 28 -13.29 -4.96 4.45
C VAL A 28 -12.76 -4.77 3.03
N MET A 29 -11.69 -5.45 2.62
CA MET A 29 -11.26 -5.41 1.21
C MET A 29 -12.30 -6.03 0.26
N ALA A 30 -13.13 -6.94 0.75
CA ALA A 30 -14.25 -7.49 -0.01
C ALA A 30 -15.47 -6.54 -0.07
N THR A 31 -15.42 -5.45 0.68
CA THR A 31 -16.43 -4.38 0.73
C THR A 31 -15.90 -3.09 0.09
N GLU A 32 -16.77 -2.07 0.04
CA GLU A 32 -16.40 -0.74 -0.46
C GLU A 32 -15.18 -0.15 0.26
N PRO A 33 -14.41 0.72 -0.43
CA PRO A 33 -13.24 1.36 0.16
C PRO A 33 -13.63 2.16 1.40
N PHE A 34 -12.85 1.98 2.45
CA PHE A 34 -13.11 2.66 3.72
C PHE A 34 -12.80 4.15 3.61
N ASN A 35 -11.68 4.49 2.98
CA ASN A 35 -11.25 5.89 2.83
C ASN A 35 -10.31 6.09 1.63
N CYS A 36 -9.98 7.33 1.31
CA CYS A 36 -8.90 7.66 0.39
C CYS A 36 -7.56 7.71 1.13
N PHE A 37 -6.50 7.18 0.51
CA PHE A 37 -5.15 7.16 1.08
C PHE A 37 -4.65 8.54 1.48
N THR A 38 -4.89 9.53 0.62
CA THR A 38 -4.52 10.93 0.82
C THR A 38 -5.17 11.52 2.07
N SER A 39 -6.50 11.42 2.17
CA SER A 39 -7.25 11.89 3.34
C SER A 39 -6.82 11.23 4.64
N TYR A 40 -6.61 9.91 4.63
CA TYR A 40 -6.17 9.18 5.82
C TYR A 40 -4.76 9.60 6.26
N MET A 41 -3.83 9.80 5.33
CA MET A 41 -2.49 10.30 5.66
C MET A 41 -2.53 11.74 6.20
N GLU A 42 -3.35 12.62 5.62
CA GLU A 42 -3.55 13.99 6.10
C GLU A 42 -4.13 14.03 7.51
N GLU A 43 -5.11 13.17 7.83
CA GLU A 43 -5.66 13.02 9.19
C GLU A 43 -4.60 12.57 10.20
N LEU A 44 -3.66 11.71 9.78
CA LEU A 44 -2.50 11.32 10.60
C LEU A 44 -1.44 12.43 10.69
N GLY A 45 -1.59 13.55 9.98
CA GLY A 45 -0.58 14.60 9.87
C GLY A 45 0.68 14.13 9.12
N LEU A 46 0.56 13.06 8.33
CA LEU A 46 1.65 12.48 7.55
C LEU A 46 1.57 12.96 6.10
N PRO A 47 2.72 13.13 5.43
CA PRO A 47 2.70 13.42 4.02
C PRO A 47 2.10 12.22 3.26
N PRO A 48 1.13 12.42 2.34
CA PRO A 48 0.45 11.38 1.59
C PRO A 48 1.35 10.78 0.50
N LEU A 49 2.51 10.28 0.93
CA LEU A 49 3.56 9.76 0.09
C LEU A 49 3.73 8.27 0.35
N TRP A 50 3.93 7.52 -0.73
CA TRP A 50 4.27 6.10 -0.64
C TRP A 50 5.61 5.84 0.05
N SER A 51 6.51 6.85 0.10
CA SER A 51 7.77 6.78 0.85
C SER A 51 7.56 6.72 2.37
N SER A 52 6.42 7.22 2.86
CA SER A 52 6.00 7.15 4.26
C SER A 52 5.43 5.78 4.65
N LEU A 53 5.35 4.85 3.68
CA LEU A 53 4.86 3.50 3.85
C LEU A 53 5.99 2.48 3.67
N TYR A 54 5.84 1.31 4.28
CA TYR A 54 6.56 0.09 3.98
C TYR A 54 5.65 -0.82 3.16
N VAL A 55 6.05 -1.11 1.93
CA VAL A 55 5.33 -2.08 1.10
C VAL A 55 5.69 -3.48 1.60
N LEU A 56 4.73 -4.17 2.20
CA LEU A 56 4.92 -5.52 2.72
C LEU A 56 4.65 -6.57 1.64
N GLU A 57 3.53 -6.44 0.94
CA GLU A 57 3.18 -7.31 -0.18
C GLU A 57 2.69 -6.45 -1.35
N PRO A 58 3.53 -6.23 -2.37
CA PRO A 58 3.05 -5.71 -3.64
C PRO A 58 2.08 -6.72 -4.25
N GLU A 59 0.98 -6.22 -4.81
CA GLU A 59 -0.03 -7.06 -5.44
C GLU A 59 0.63 -8.13 -6.32
N LYS A 60 0.27 -9.40 -6.11
CA LYS A 60 0.93 -10.54 -6.72
C LYS A 60 0.91 -10.37 -8.23
N ILE A 61 2.04 -9.90 -8.74
CA ILE A 61 2.30 -9.83 -10.15
C ILE A 61 2.19 -11.25 -10.69
N THR A 62 1.14 -11.54 -11.45
CA THR A 62 0.93 -12.85 -12.06
C THR A 62 2.07 -13.13 -13.03
N GLY A 63 3.07 -13.89 -12.56
CA GLY A 63 4.12 -14.63 -13.30
C GLY A 63 5.09 -13.86 -14.23
N ARG A 64 4.63 -12.85 -14.97
CA ARG A 64 5.39 -12.26 -16.09
C ARG A 64 6.14 -10.98 -15.72
N GLN A 65 5.63 -10.18 -14.80
CA GLN A 65 6.21 -8.87 -14.44
C GLN A 65 7.04 -8.89 -13.12
N ALA A 66 7.00 -9.98 -12.34
CA ALA A 66 7.73 -10.11 -11.06
C ALA A 66 9.26 -9.98 -11.22
N ARG A 67 9.79 -10.35 -12.39
CA ARG A 67 11.21 -10.26 -12.71
C ARG A 67 11.74 -8.82 -12.77
N LYS A 68 10.87 -7.82 -12.99
CA LYS A 68 11.29 -6.42 -13.12
C LYS A 68 11.43 -5.74 -11.77
N TYR A 69 10.56 -6.06 -10.81
CA TYR A 69 10.62 -5.53 -9.45
C TYR A 69 11.75 -6.17 -8.62
N LEU A 70 11.92 -7.50 -8.68
CA LEU A 70 13.02 -8.19 -7.98
C LEU A 70 14.42 -7.74 -8.45
N ARG A 71 14.58 -7.38 -9.74
CA ARG A 71 15.84 -6.81 -10.25
C ARG A 71 16.09 -5.36 -9.80
N SER A 72 15.04 -4.62 -9.45
CA SER A 72 15.17 -3.24 -8.96
C SER A 72 15.56 -3.16 -7.49
N VAL A 73 15.22 -4.19 -6.69
CA VAL A 73 15.45 -4.20 -5.24
C VAL A 73 16.63 -5.09 -4.84
N GLY A 74 17.07 -5.98 -5.74
CA GLY A 74 18.28 -6.79 -5.58
C GLY A 74 19.45 -6.26 -6.39
N SER A 75 20.11 -5.20 -5.90
CA SER A 75 21.48 -4.83 -6.27
C SER A 75 22.10 -4.03 -5.12
N ILE A 76 22.65 -4.75 -4.15
CA ILE A 76 23.83 -4.33 -3.38
C ILE A 76 24.93 -5.31 -3.76
#